data_AF-A0A7J7BUV8-F1
#
_entry.id   AF-A0A7J7BUV8-F1
#
_cell.length_a   1.000
_cell.length_b   1.000
_cell.length_c   1.000
_cell.angle_alpha   90.00
_cell.angle_beta   90.00
_cell.angle_gamma   90.00
#
_symmetry.space_group_name_H-M   'P 1'
#
loop_
_entity.id
_entity.type
_entity.pdbx_description
1 polymer ?
#
loop_
_entity_poly.entity_id
_entity_poly.type
_entity_poly.pdbx_seq_one_letter_code
_entity_poly.pdbx_strand_id
1 'polypeptide(L)'
;MMVEDLGVEAKEAAVREVAKLLPLPDLLQSISSIKADYIARQQANDAQLSTMVAEQVEQAQTGLESLSLSEKTINTLRENFVAIETLCQECQNLIENHDQIKLLSNARNNLNTTLKDVEGMMSISVEAAEARDSLSDDKEIVNTYERLTGLDGKRRFALAAASSHKEEIGRLKEYFEDVDRTWETFEKALWGHIANFYKFAKERLILKILAKVF
;
A
#
# COMPACT_ATOMS: atom_id res chain seq x y z
N MET A 1 -26.47 23.32 -55.05
CA MET A 1 -26.10 23.36 -56.47
C MET A 1 -26.65 22.08 -57.08
N MET A 2 -27.62 22.16 -57.97
CA MET A 2 -28.28 20.96 -58.50
C MET A 2 -27.33 20.22 -59.45
N VAL A 3 -27.46 18.90 -59.55
CA VAL A 3 -26.62 18.05 -60.43
C VAL A 3 -26.64 18.52 -61.89
N GLU A 4 -27.75 19.15 -62.32
CA GLU A 4 -27.91 19.76 -63.64
C GLU A 4 -26.98 20.97 -63.87
N ASP A 5 -26.73 21.80 -62.86
CA ASP A 5 -25.84 22.98 -62.98
C ASP A 5 -24.38 22.55 -63.22
N LEU A 6 -23.95 21.49 -62.54
CA LEU A 6 -22.61 20.92 -62.69
C LEU A 6 -22.37 20.36 -64.11
N GLY A 7 -23.40 19.74 -64.70
CA GLY A 7 -23.31 19.19 -66.05
C GLY A 7 -23.16 20.29 -67.12
N VAL A 8 -23.88 21.41 -66.94
CA VAL A 8 -23.77 22.57 -67.82
C VAL A 8 -22.40 23.23 -67.69
N GLU A 9 -21.92 23.47 -66.46
CA GLU A 9 -20.61 24.07 -66.19
C GLU A 9 -19.45 23.21 -66.75
N ALA A 10 -19.51 21.89 -66.57
CA ALA A 10 -18.50 20.97 -67.10
C ALA A 10 -18.46 20.99 -68.63
N LYS A 11 -19.63 21.06 -69.28
CA LYS A 11 -19.72 21.16 -70.75
C LYS A 11 -19.13 22.47 -71.25
N GLU A 12 -19.46 23.60 -70.62
CA GLU A 12 -18.89 24.89 -70.99
C GLU A 12 -17.37 24.95 -70.78
N ALA A 13 -16.87 24.38 -69.68
CA ALA A 13 -15.43 24.27 -69.43
C ALA A 13 -14.74 23.40 -70.49
N ALA A 14 -15.33 22.27 -70.87
CA ALA A 14 -14.81 21.41 -71.93
C ALA A 14 -14.74 22.14 -73.27
N VAL A 15 -15.78 22.90 -73.63
CA VAL A 15 -15.79 23.72 -74.86
C VAL A 15 -14.69 24.78 -74.82
N ARG A 16 -14.50 25.47 -73.69
CA ARG A 16 -13.40 26.43 -73.52
C ARG A 16 -12.03 25.79 -73.68
N GLU A 17 -11.85 24.57 -73.18
CA GLU A 17 -10.57 23.86 -73.28
C GLU A 17 -10.27 23.39 -74.71
N VAL A 18 -11.26 22.84 -75.41
CA VAL A 18 -11.12 22.48 -76.83
C VAL A 18 -10.77 23.71 -77.68
N ALA A 19 -11.38 24.86 -77.39
CA ALA A 19 -11.07 26.12 -78.08
C ALA A 19 -9.61 26.59 -77.86
N LYS A 20 -9.03 26.34 -76.68
CA LYS A 20 -7.61 26.65 -76.41
C LYS A 20 -6.65 25.72 -77.15
N LEU A 21 -7.04 24.46 -77.36
CA LEU A 21 -6.20 23.45 -78.02
C LEU A 21 -6.18 23.60 -79.55
N LEU A 22 -7.19 24.21 -80.14
CA LEU A 22 -7.33 24.40 -81.59
C LEU A 22 -7.47 25.88 -82.01
N PRO A 23 -6.49 26.75 -81.70
CA PRO A 23 -6.56 28.18 -82.05
C PRO A 23 -6.35 28.47 -83.54
N LEU A 24 -5.75 27.54 -84.29
CA LEU A 24 -5.40 27.70 -85.72
C LEU A 24 -5.85 26.48 -86.53
N PRO A 25 -6.24 26.65 -87.83
CA PRO A 25 -6.71 25.54 -88.67
C PRO A 25 -5.70 24.41 -88.90
N ASP A 26 -4.40 24.71 -88.94
CA ASP A 26 -3.34 23.72 -89.19
C ASP A 26 -3.25 22.67 -88.07
N LEU A 27 -3.72 23.01 -86.86
CA LEU A 27 -3.75 22.12 -85.70
C LEU A 27 -4.84 21.05 -85.80
N LEU A 28 -5.77 21.13 -86.77
CA LEU A 28 -6.77 20.09 -87.00
C LEU A 28 -6.14 18.71 -87.30
N GLN A 29 -4.92 18.69 -87.86
CA GLN A 29 -4.16 17.45 -88.11
C GLN A 29 -3.78 16.72 -86.81
N SER A 30 -3.68 17.46 -85.68
CA SER A 30 -3.31 16.90 -84.37
C SER A 30 -4.49 16.33 -83.58
N ILE A 31 -5.73 16.50 -84.04
CA ILE A 31 -6.96 16.05 -83.36
C ILE A 31 -6.90 14.57 -82.99
N SER A 32 -6.41 13.72 -83.91
CA SER A 32 -6.31 12.28 -83.68
C SER A 32 -5.41 11.95 -82.49
N SER A 33 -4.30 12.68 -82.33
CA SER A 33 -3.36 12.52 -81.22
C SER A 33 -3.92 13.10 -79.92
N ILE A 34 -4.54 14.29 -79.96
CA ILE A 34 -5.17 14.91 -78.79
C ILE A 34 -6.30 14.01 -78.26
N LYS A 35 -7.14 13.48 -79.15
CA LYS A 35 -8.21 12.56 -78.78
C LYS A 35 -7.66 11.29 -78.12
N ALA A 36 -6.57 10.73 -78.66
CA ALA A 36 -5.92 9.56 -78.08
C ALA A 36 -5.39 9.84 -76.66
N ASP A 37 -4.77 11.00 -76.43
CA ASP A 37 -4.29 11.41 -75.09
C ASP A 37 -5.46 11.58 -74.11
N TYR A 38 -6.54 12.27 -74.49
CA TYR A 38 -7.72 12.42 -73.62
C TYR A 38 -8.40 11.08 -73.31
N ILE A 39 -8.47 10.15 -74.27
CA ILE A 39 -8.99 8.79 -74.02
C ILE A 39 -8.10 8.05 -73.02
N ALA A 40 -6.78 8.12 -73.17
CA ALA A 40 -5.85 7.47 -72.25
C ALA A 40 -5.97 8.06 -70.82
N ARG A 41 -6.10 9.39 -70.71
CA ARG A 41 -6.31 10.08 -69.42
C ARG A 41 -7.66 9.72 -68.80
N GLN A 42 -8.71 9.64 -69.60
CA GLN A 42 -10.03 9.22 -69.11
C GLN A 42 -9.97 7.79 -68.57
N GLN A 43 -9.38 6.85 -69.32
CA GLN A 43 -9.22 5.47 -68.88
C GLN A 43 -8.38 5.34 -67.60
N ALA A 44 -7.31 6.13 -67.49
CA ALA A 44 -6.49 6.18 -66.27
C ALA A 44 -7.28 6.73 -65.07
N ASN A 45 -8.03 7.82 -65.27
CA ASN A 45 -8.87 8.39 -64.21
C ASN A 45 -9.99 7.44 -63.79
N ASP A 46 -10.67 6.79 -64.73
CA ASP A 46 -11.75 5.84 -64.44
C ASP A 46 -11.22 4.64 -63.64
N ALA A 47 -10.05 4.10 -64.01
CA ALA A 47 -9.40 3.04 -63.26
C ALA A 47 -9.02 3.50 -61.84
N GLN A 48 -8.41 4.68 -61.70
CA GLN A 48 -8.04 5.24 -60.40
C GLN A 48 -9.26 5.48 -59.51
N LEU A 49 -10.32 6.10 -60.05
CA LEU A 49 -11.57 6.34 -59.31
C LEU A 49 -12.22 5.03 -58.89
N SER A 50 -12.26 4.02 -59.75
CA SER A 50 -12.79 2.71 -59.42
C SER A 50 -12.02 2.05 -58.27
N THR A 51 -10.68 2.11 -58.30
CA THR A 51 -9.84 1.59 -57.21
C THR A 51 -10.06 2.37 -55.92
N MET A 52 -10.03 3.70 -55.96
CA MET A 52 -10.24 4.54 -54.78
C MET A 52 -11.62 4.32 -54.15
N VAL A 53 -12.68 4.21 -54.96
CA VAL A 53 -14.03 3.96 -54.44
C VAL A 53 -14.11 2.57 -53.82
N ALA A 54 -13.49 1.55 -54.43
CA ALA A 54 -13.44 0.21 -53.86
C ALA A 54 -12.71 0.19 -52.50
N GLU A 55 -11.55 0.84 -52.41
CA GLU A 55 -10.78 0.96 -51.16
C GLU A 55 -11.57 1.70 -50.08
N GLN A 56 -12.26 2.80 -50.43
CA GLN A 56 -13.06 3.56 -49.48
C GLN A 56 -14.26 2.75 -48.96
N VAL A 57 -14.90 1.95 -49.82
CA VAL A 57 -15.98 1.05 -49.42
C VAL A 57 -15.47 -0.04 -48.48
N GLU A 58 -14.32 -0.64 -48.79
CA GLU A 58 -13.68 -1.65 -47.93
C GLU A 58 -13.28 -1.09 -46.56
N GLN A 59 -12.69 0.11 -46.53
CA GLN A 59 -12.35 0.81 -45.29
C GLN A 59 -13.61 1.15 -44.47
N ALA A 60 -14.66 1.64 -45.11
CA ALA A 60 -15.92 1.94 -44.43
C ALA A 60 -16.58 0.68 -43.86
N GLN A 61 -16.54 -0.43 -44.60
CA GLN A 61 -17.08 -1.71 -44.13
C GLN A 61 -16.29 -2.22 -42.92
N THR A 62 -14.96 -2.20 -42.99
CA THR A 62 -14.10 -2.60 -41.86
C THR A 62 -14.33 -1.71 -40.63
N GLY A 63 -14.50 -0.41 -40.84
CA GLY A 63 -14.84 0.54 -39.78
C GLY A 63 -16.20 0.24 -39.14
N LEU A 64 -17.20 -0.10 -39.94
CA LEU A 64 -18.54 -0.47 -39.46
C LEU A 64 -18.51 -1.76 -38.63
N GLU A 65 -17.75 -2.77 -39.06
CA GLU A 65 -17.57 -4.02 -38.33
C GLU A 65 -16.87 -3.77 -36.98
N SER A 66 -15.83 -2.94 -36.96
CA SER A 66 -15.13 -2.54 -35.73
C SER A 66 -16.04 -1.78 -34.75
N LEU A 67 -16.89 -0.89 -35.25
CA LEU A 67 -17.89 -0.17 -34.46
C LEU A 67 -18.94 -1.13 -33.88
N SER A 68 -19.45 -2.07 -34.68
CA SER A 68 -20.42 -3.06 -34.21
C SER A 68 -19.82 -3.98 -33.13
N LEU A 69 -18.55 -4.37 -33.27
CA LEU A 69 -17.85 -5.12 -32.23
C LEU A 69 -17.70 -4.29 -30.95
N SER A 70 -17.31 -3.02 -31.08
CA SER A 70 -17.15 -2.10 -29.95
C SER A 70 -18.47 -1.88 -29.21
N GLU A 71 -19.58 -1.73 -29.93
CA GLU A 71 -20.92 -1.64 -29.36
C GLU A 71 -21.26 -2.87 -28.51
N LYS A 72 -21.04 -4.08 -29.05
CA LYS A 72 -21.25 -5.33 -28.32
C LYS A 72 -20.40 -5.39 -27.05
N THR A 73 -19.12 -5.05 -27.14
CA THR A 73 -18.22 -5.03 -25.98
C THR A 73 -18.69 -4.03 -24.91
N ILE A 74 -19.14 -2.84 -25.31
CA ILE A 74 -19.68 -1.83 -24.39
C ILE A 74 -20.93 -2.35 -23.68
N ASN A 75 -21.83 -3.02 -24.41
CA ASN A 75 -23.05 -3.57 -23.80
C ASN A 75 -22.72 -4.67 -22.79
N THR A 76 -21.83 -5.60 -23.12
CA THR A 76 -21.34 -6.61 -22.16
C THR A 76 -20.65 -5.97 -20.95
N LEU A 77 -19.88 -4.90 -21.16
CA LEU A 77 -19.24 -4.18 -20.05
C LEU A 77 -20.27 -3.56 -19.11
N ARG A 78 -21.36 -2.98 -19.65
CA ARG A 78 -22.46 -2.44 -18.85
C ARG A 78 -23.16 -3.52 -18.03
N GLU A 79 -23.43 -4.67 -18.64
CA GLU A 79 -24.01 -5.83 -17.93
C GLU A 79 -23.10 -6.31 -16.79
N ASN A 80 -21.79 -6.38 -17.03
CA ASN A 80 -20.81 -6.72 -16.00
C ASN A 80 -20.81 -5.72 -14.84
N PHE A 81 -20.92 -4.41 -15.12
CA PHE A 81 -21.00 -3.40 -14.06
C PHE A 81 -22.25 -3.56 -13.20
N VAL A 82 -23.41 -3.85 -13.80
CA VAL A 82 -24.66 -4.12 -13.07
C VAL A 82 -24.52 -5.37 -12.19
N ALA A 83 -23.89 -6.42 -12.70
CA ALA A 83 -23.63 -7.63 -11.93
C ALA A 83 -22.70 -7.38 -10.73
N ILE A 84 -21.62 -6.59 -10.93
CA ILE A 84 -20.70 -6.20 -9.86
C ILE A 84 -21.44 -5.41 -8.78
N GLU A 85 -22.24 -4.42 -9.16
CA GLU A 85 -23.00 -3.59 -8.21
C GLU A 85 -23.97 -4.45 -7.39
N THR A 86 -24.65 -5.40 -8.04
CA THR A 86 -25.54 -6.35 -7.37
C THR A 86 -24.79 -7.20 -6.35
N LEU A 87 -23.66 -7.79 -6.74
CA LEU A 87 -22.82 -8.60 -5.84
C LEU A 87 -22.25 -7.79 -4.67
N CYS A 88 -21.87 -6.53 -4.90
CA CYS A 88 -21.42 -5.64 -3.83
C CYS A 88 -22.55 -5.36 -2.83
N GLN A 89 -23.76 -5.14 -3.32
CA GLN A 89 -24.93 -4.90 -2.46
C GLN A 89 -25.32 -6.14 -1.65
N GLU A 90 -25.25 -7.32 -2.27
CA GLU A 90 -25.46 -8.60 -1.57
C GLU A 90 -24.40 -8.83 -0.49
N CYS A 91 -23.12 -8.57 -0.79
CA CYS A 91 -22.02 -8.68 0.17
C CYS A 91 -22.18 -7.75 1.38
N GLN A 92 -22.75 -6.54 1.20
CA GLN A 92 -23.05 -5.64 2.33
C GLN A 92 -24.06 -6.24 3.31
N ASN A 93 -24.98 -7.05 2.81
CA ASN A 93 -25.99 -7.73 3.62
C ASN A 93 -25.52 -9.11 4.12
N LEU A 94 -24.42 -9.66 3.59
CA LEU A 94 -23.93 -11.01 3.90
C LEU A 94 -23.29 -11.10 5.30
N ILE A 95 -22.67 -10.02 5.78
CA ILE A 95 -22.17 -9.94 7.16
C ILE A 95 -23.23 -9.24 8.01
N GLU A 96 -24.27 -9.99 8.37
CA GLU A 96 -25.22 -9.55 9.39
C GLU A 96 -24.47 -9.17 10.67
N ASN A 97 -24.85 -8.05 11.27
CA ASN A 97 -24.33 -7.60 12.55
C ASN A 97 -22.81 -7.29 12.57
N HIS A 98 -22.21 -6.85 11.45
CA HIS A 98 -20.81 -6.41 11.41
C HIS A 98 -20.44 -5.45 12.57
N ASP A 99 -21.32 -4.51 12.90
CA ASP A 99 -21.11 -3.59 14.02
C ASP A 99 -21.07 -4.31 15.37
N GLN A 100 -21.91 -5.33 15.57
CA GLN A 100 -21.87 -6.16 16.78
C GLN A 100 -20.61 -7.02 16.83
N ILE A 101 -20.15 -7.58 15.69
CA ILE A 101 -18.88 -8.32 15.60
C ILE A 101 -17.71 -7.40 15.96
N LYS A 102 -17.72 -6.16 15.47
CA LYS A 102 -16.70 -5.15 15.80
C LYS A 102 -16.72 -4.78 17.28
N LEU A 103 -17.90 -4.55 17.85
CA LEU A 103 -18.07 -4.29 19.29
C LEU A 103 -17.57 -5.48 20.13
N LEU A 104 -17.92 -6.71 19.75
CA LEU A 104 -17.49 -7.92 20.42
C LEU A 104 -15.96 -8.11 20.33
N SER A 105 -15.38 -7.86 19.16
CA SER A 105 -13.92 -7.92 18.95
C SER A 105 -13.19 -6.90 19.82
N ASN A 106 -13.69 -5.67 19.87
CA ASN A 106 -13.15 -4.62 20.73
C ASN A 106 -13.27 -4.99 22.21
N ALA A 107 -14.44 -5.49 22.63
CA ALA A 107 -14.66 -5.95 24.00
C ALA A 107 -13.69 -7.09 24.38
N ARG A 108 -13.51 -8.09 23.49
CA ARG A 108 -12.57 -9.19 23.69
C ARG A 108 -11.13 -8.70 23.81
N ASN A 109 -10.70 -7.79 22.93
CA ASN A 109 -9.34 -7.27 22.94
C ASN A 109 -9.08 -6.44 24.22
N ASN A 110 -10.02 -5.60 24.63
CA ASN A 110 -9.93 -4.84 25.87
C ASN A 110 -9.84 -5.77 27.08
N LEU A 111 -10.70 -6.80 27.15
CA LEU A 111 -10.68 -7.80 28.22
C LEU A 111 -9.35 -8.56 28.27
N ASN A 112 -8.80 -8.97 27.12
CA ASN A 112 -7.51 -9.64 27.06
C ASN A 112 -6.36 -8.75 27.56
N THR A 113 -6.38 -7.45 27.23
CA THR A 113 -5.40 -6.49 27.76
C THR A 113 -5.53 -6.37 29.27
N THR A 114 -6.76 -6.18 29.78
CA THR A 114 -7.00 -6.10 31.24
C THR A 114 -6.57 -7.37 31.97
N LEU A 115 -6.85 -8.56 31.42
CA LEU A 115 -6.38 -9.82 32.01
C LEU A 115 -4.86 -9.87 32.09
N LYS A 116 -4.17 -9.50 31.01
CA LYS A 116 -2.70 -9.46 30.99
C LYS A 116 -2.13 -8.45 32.01
N ASP A 117 -2.77 -7.29 32.15
CA ASP A 117 -2.36 -6.28 33.13
C ASP A 117 -2.54 -6.81 34.56
N VAL A 118 -3.67 -7.48 34.86
CA VAL A 118 -3.94 -8.09 36.16
C VAL A 118 -2.97 -9.24 36.45
N GLU A 119 -2.73 -10.15 35.50
CA GLU A 119 -1.73 -11.22 35.64
C GLU A 119 -0.34 -10.66 35.91
N GLY A 120 0.04 -9.62 35.16
CA GLY A 120 1.28 -8.87 35.38
C GLY A 120 1.35 -8.29 36.79
N MET A 121 0.27 -7.68 37.27
CA MET A 121 0.20 -7.14 38.63
C MET A 121 0.35 -8.24 39.69
N MET A 122 -0.39 -9.33 39.56
CA MET A 122 -0.33 -10.47 40.50
C MET A 122 1.05 -11.13 40.54
N SER A 123 1.79 -11.15 39.42
CA SER A 123 3.14 -11.71 39.37
C SER A 123 4.17 -10.93 40.20
N ILE A 124 3.97 -9.62 40.41
CA ILE A 124 4.93 -8.76 41.09
C ILE A 124 5.14 -9.20 42.53
N SER A 125 4.06 -9.48 43.28
CA SER A 125 4.17 -9.86 44.69
C SER A 125 4.86 -11.21 44.87
N VAL A 126 4.59 -12.16 43.98
CA VAL A 126 5.23 -13.49 43.96
C VAL A 126 6.72 -13.35 43.66
N GLU A 127 7.08 -12.67 42.56
CA GLU A 127 8.47 -12.47 42.17
C GLU A 127 9.26 -11.65 43.20
N ALA A 128 8.63 -10.67 43.86
CA ALA A 128 9.24 -9.89 44.93
C ALA A 128 9.53 -10.72 46.18
N ALA A 129 8.63 -11.65 46.53
CA ALA A 129 8.84 -12.61 47.62
C ALA A 129 9.97 -13.58 47.28
N GLU A 130 9.98 -14.16 46.08
CA GLU A 130 11.05 -15.06 45.65
C GLU A 130 12.42 -14.37 45.63
N ALA A 131 12.48 -13.12 45.13
CA ALA A 131 13.72 -12.33 45.14
C ALA A 131 14.18 -11.99 46.57
N ARG A 132 13.26 -11.86 47.52
CA ARG A 132 13.58 -11.65 48.94
C ARG A 132 14.14 -12.92 49.57
N ASP A 133 13.52 -14.06 49.30
CA ASP A 133 13.96 -15.35 49.85
C ASP A 133 15.34 -15.74 49.32
N SER A 134 15.64 -15.45 48.03
CA SER A 134 16.92 -15.75 47.40
C SER A 134 18.10 -14.94 47.97
N LEU A 135 17.86 -13.81 48.66
CA LEU A 135 18.90 -13.04 49.35
C LEU A 135 19.56 -13.80 50.51
N SER A 136 18.98 -14.92 50.94
CA SER A 136 19.56 -15.75 51.99
C SER A 136 20.73 -16.62 51.51
N ASP A 137 20.91 -16.79 50.19
CA ASP A 137 22.01 -17.54 49.59
C ASP A 137 22.95 -16.60 48.81
N ASP A 138 24.17 -16.43 49.30
CA ASP A 138 25.21 -15.60 48.69
C ASP A 138 25.51 -15.97 47.22
N LYS A 139 25.21 -17.20 46.80
CA LYS A 139 25.41 -17.64 45.41
C LYS A 139 24.34 -17.12 44.45
N GLU A 140 23.19 -16.70 44.97
CA GLU A 140 22.03 -16.26 44.19
C GLU A 140 21.97 -14.73 44.02
N ILE A 141 22.97 -13.98 44.50
CA ILE A 141 23.02 -12.51 44.42
C ILE A 141 22.81 -11.99 43.00
N VAL A 142 23.44 -12.63 41.99
CA VAL A 142 23.31 -12.22 40.58
C VAL A 142 21.89 -12.46 40.06
N ASN A 143 21.32 -13.64 40.31
CA ASN A 143 19.96 -13.98 39.90
C ASN A 143 18.93 -13.08 40.60
N THR A 144 19.19 -12.73 41.86
CA THR A 144 18.36 -11.81 42.63
C THR A 144 18.35 -10.41 42.03
N TYR A 145 19.52 -9.91 41.60
CA TYR A 145 19.63 -8.64 40.90
C TYR A 145 18.85 -8.63 39.57
N GLU A 146 18.95 -9.70 38.78
CA GLU A 146 18.21 -9.82 37.51
C GLU A 146 16.69 -9.81 37.74
N ARG A 147 16.20 -10.56 38.73
CA ARG A 147 14.78 -10.59 39.12
C ARG A 147 14.27 -9.23 39.55
N LEU A 148 15.01 -8.55 40.43
CA LEU A 148 14.67 -7.21 40.91
C LEU A 148 14.71 -6.16 39.80
N THR A 149 15.66 -6.27 38.86
CA THR A 149 15.70 -5.41 37.66
C THR A 149 14.49 -5.64 36.76
N GLY A 150 14.04 -6.89 36.61
CA GLY A 150 12.81 -7.22 35.91
C GLY A 150 11.57 -6.60 36.57
N LEU A 151 11.51 -6.64 37.90
CA LEU A 151 10.45 -6.00 38.69
C LEU A 151 10.44 -4.47 38.56
N ASP A 152 11.61 -3.82 38.51
CA ASP A 152 11.69 -2.37 38.22
C ASP A 152 11.21 -2.04 36.80
N GLY A 153 11.53 -2.91 35.83
CA GLY A 153 10.96 -2.84 34.48
C GLY A 153 9.44 -2.83 34.52
N LYS A 154 8.82 -3.81 35.19
CA LYS A 154 7.35 -3.89 35.37
C LYS A 154 6.77 -2.65 36.05
N ARG A 155 7.45 -2.12 37.07
CA ARG A 155 7.07 -0.87 37.75
C ARG A 155 7.00 0.30 36.79
N ARG A 156 8.02 0.49 35.96
CA ARG A 156 8.06 1.59 34.98
C ARG A 156 6.92 1.48 33.98
N PHE A 157 6.63 0.27 33.48
CA PHE A 157 5.50 0.05 32.58
C PHE A 157 4.16 0.36 33.26
N ALA A 158 3.94 -0.14 34.47
CA ALA A 158 2.69 0.08 35.20
C ALA A 158 2.47 1.57 35.53
N LEU A 159 3.51 2.28 35.96
CA LEU A 159 3.44 3.73 36.24
C LEU A 159 3.21 4.57 34.96
N ALA A 160 3.76 4.15 33.83
CA ALA A 160 3.51 4.79 32.54
C ALA A 160 2.05 4.59 32.09
N ALA A 161 1.50 3.39 32.27
CA ALA A 161 0.10 3.08 31.97
C ALA A 161 -0.87 3.90 32.84
N ALA A 162 -0.56 4.08 34.12
CA ALA A 162 -1.36 4.88 35.05
C ALA A 162 -1.06 6.40 35.01
N SER A 163 -0.21 6.88 34.09
CA SER A 163 0.27 8.27 34.09
C SER A 163 -0.84 9.33 34.01
N SER A 164 -1.97 9.00 33.39
CA SER A 164 -3.15 9.86 33.28
C SER A 164 -4.03 9.87 34.54
N HIS A 165 -3.85 8.91 35.46
CA HIS A 165 -4.68 8.70 36.64
C HIS A 165 -3.86 8.88 37.94
N LYS A 166 -3.75 10.13 38.40
CA LYS A 166 -2.88 10.50 39.54
C LYS A 166 -3.18 9.75 40.84
N GLU A 167 -4.43 9.41 41.11
CA GLU A 167 -4.82 8.66 42.32
C GLU A 167 -4.33 7.20 42.27
N GLU A 168 -4.36 6.58 41.09
CA GLU A 168 -3.92 5.19 40.88
C GLU A 168 -2.41 5.04 41.00
N ILE A 169 -1.65 6.07 40.61
CA ILE A 169 -0.18 6.12 40.80
C ILE A 169 0.19 5.96 42.28
N GLY A 170 -0.59 6.55 43.21
CA GLY A 170 -0.35 6.44 44.65
C GLY A 170 -0.48 4.99 45.12
N ARG A 171 -1.60 4.35 44.79
CA ARG A 171 -1.85 2.94 45.15
C ARG A 171 -0.87 1.99 44.50
N LEU A 172 -0.46 2.28 43.26
CA LEU A 172 0.52 1.47 42.55
C LEU A 172 1.90 1.55 43.22
N LYS A 173 2.32 2.73 43.70
CA LYS A 173 3.56 2.87 44.47
C LYS A 173 3.53 2.07 45.76
N GLU A 174 2.41 2.08 46.49
CA GLU A 174 2.22 1.25 47.69
C GLU A 174 2.35 -0.25 47.35
N TYR A 175 1.77 -0.69 46.23
CA TYR A 175 1.88 -2.08 45.77
C TYR A 175 3.32 -2.53 45.50
N PHE A 176 4.18 -1.59 45.13
CA PHE A 176 5.59 -1.83 44.83
C PHE A 176 6.52 -1.66 46.04
N GLU A 177 6.01 -1.29 47.21
CA GLU A 177 6.82 -1.04 48.41
C GLU A 177 7.63 -2.28 48.85
N ASP A 178 7.05 -3.48 48.68
CA ASP A 178 7.73 -4.73 48.99
C ASP A 178 8.98 -4.96 48.13
N VAL A 179 8.96 -4.48 46.88
CA VAL A 179 10.12 -4.51 45.97
C VAL A 179 11.18 -3.54 46.45
N ASP A 180 10.80 -2.33 46.90
CA ASP A 180 11.75 -1.34 47.42
C ASP A 180 12.48 -1.86 48.66
N ARG A 181 11.74 -2.48 49.59
CA ARG A 181 12.33 -3.09 50.79
C ARG A 181 13.30 -4.21 50.45
N THR A 182 12.97 -5.04 49.45
CA THR A 182 13.87 -6.10 48.99
C THR A 182 15.12 -5.50 48.32
N TRP A 183 14.99 -4.42 47.55
CA TRP A 183 16.12 -3.70 46.95
C TRP A 183 17.07 -3.12 48.01
N GLU A 184 16.54 -2.48 49.06
CA GLU A 184 17.36 -1.98 50.17
C GLU A 184 18.12 -3.12 50.88
N THR A 185 17.50 -4.28 51.01
CA THR A 185 18.10 -5.46 51.64
C THR A 185 19.21 -6.03 50.76
N PHE A 186 18.98 -6.12 49.45
CA PHE A 186 19.98 -6.49 48.46
C PHE A 186 21.21 -5.56 48.50
N GLU A 187 20.99 -4.24 48.51
CA GLU A 187 22.08 -3.27 48.56
C GLU A 187 22.91 -3.43 49.84
N LYS A 188 22.26 -3.62 51.00
CA LYS A 188 22.96 -3.88 52.27
C LYS A 188 23.80 -5.15 52.20
N ALA A 189 23.27 -6.24 51.63
CA ALA A 189 23.99 -7.49 51.46
C ALA A 189 25.22 -7.28 50.55
N LEU A 190 25.03 -6.65 49.39
CA LEU A 190 26.10 -6.35 48.43
C LEU A 190 27.22 -5.52 49.07
N TRP A 191 26.87 -4.43 49.76
CA TRP A 191 27.85 -3.61 50.48
C TRP A 191 28.54 -4.38 51.60
N GLY A 192 27.82 -5.26 52.29
CA GLY A 192 28.38 -6.18 53.28
C GLY A 192 29.46 -7.09 52.67
N HIS A 193 29.19 -7.70 51.51
CA HIS A 193 30.18 -8.49 50.79
C HIS A 193 31.38 -7.66 50.36
N ILE A 194 31.17 -6.48 49.77
CA ILE A 194 32.25 -5.58 49.34
C ILE A 194 33.14 -5.19 50.53
N ALA A 195 32.54 -4.81 51.66
CA ALA A 195 33.26 -4.46 52.88
C ALA A 195 34.04 -5.64 53.47
N ASN A 196 33.45 -6.84 53.46
CA ASN A 196 34.11 -8.06 53.88
C ASN A 196 35.31 -8.39 52.98
N PHE A 197 35.13 -8.35 51.65
CA PHE A 197 36.22 -8.53 50.70
C PHE A 197 37.35 -7.50 50.90
N TYR A 198 37.00 -6.22 51.09
CA TYR A 198 37.97 -5.17 51.38
C TYR A 198 38.76 -5.43 52.67
N LYS A 199 38.08 -5.87 53.74
CA LYS A 199 38.71 -6.26 55.00
C LYS A 199 39.66 -7.46 54.83
N PHE A 200 39.20 -8.52 54.16
CA PHE A 200 40.03 -9.70 53.85
C PHE A 200 41.25 -9.35 53.00
N ALA A 201 41.11 -8.44 52.02
CA ALA A 201 42.21 -7.96 51.20
C ALA A 201 43.26 -7.19 52.02
N LYS A 202 42.84 -6.45 53.05
CA LYS A 202 43.72 -5.69 53.94
C LYS A 202 44.46 -6.56 54.97
N GLU A 203 43.82 -7.65 55.40
CA GLU A 203 44.34 -8.57 56.44
C GLU A 203 45.28 -9.65 55.88
N ARG A 204 45.12 -10.09 54.63
CA ARG A 204 46.03 -11.09 54.04
C ARG A 204 47.38 -10.48 53.66
N LEU A 205 48.44 -10.98 54.31
CA LEU A 205 49.85 -10.70 54.03
C LEU A 205 50.23 -10.93 52.55
N ILE A 206 49.55 -11.85 51.86
CA ILE A 206 49.84 -12.23 50.46
C ILE A 206 49.58 -11.09 49.46
N LEU A 207 48.55 -10.25 49.66
CA LEU A 207 48.31 -9.07 48.83
C LEU A 207 49.33 -7.97 49.12
N LYS A 208 49.77 -7.83 50.38
CA LYS A 208 50.87 -6.94 50.76
C LYS A 208 52.22 -7.41 50.23
N ILE A 209 52.42 -8.73 50.06
CA ILE A 209 53.64 -9.31 49.46
C ILE A 209 53.60 -9.13 47.93
N LEU A 210 52.47 -9.40 47.27
CA LEU A 210 52.33 -9.18 45.83
C LEU A 210 52.49 -7.70 45.43
N ALA A 211 51.96 -6.75 46.22
CA ALA A 211 52.17 -5.32 46.01
C ALA A 211 53.57 -4.79 46.39
N LYS A 212 54.46 -5.66 46.91
CA LYS A 212 55.86 -5.37 47.18
C LYS A 212 56.82 -6.09 46.21
N VAL A 213 56.30 -7.06 45.47
CA VAL A 213 57.04 -7.91 44.52
C VAL A 213 56.78 -7.47 43.07
N PHE A 214 55.75 -6.66 42.84
CA PHE A 214 55.60 -5.78 41.67
C PHE A 214 55.69 -4.33 42.11
#